data_AF-A0A7K4C8V3-F1
#
_entry.id   AF-A0A7K4C8V3-F1
#
_cell.length_a   1.000
_cell.length_b   1.000
_cell.length_c   1.000
_cell.angle_alpha   90.00
_cell.angle_beta   90.00
_cell.angle_gamma   90.00
#
_symmetry.space_group_name_H-M   'P 1'
#
loop_
_entity.id
_entity.type
_entity.pdbx_description
1 polymer ?
#
loop_
_entity_poly.entity_id
_entity_poly.type
_entity_poly.pdbx_seq_one_letter_code
_entity_poly.pdbx_strand_id
1 'polypeptide(L)'
;MRLRPVPPLLPDVIRAAIRVCDMTEYSPVGHCPSCGGTLSGYDTRTKRFAVLCDADGDWPVEVIIHRAYCRECGRIVVPEEPFYPGTRIGSPIVDLCTTLASSGSHGNVTAFLDRLGVKVDRWSVRSYCHLSIPAPKTISMFGMQLPASIIVLSSLAGDIAQGQKARGTDVLAACNFPSRYLGVTFSGMIFSSLFDLSALVIFLNDLLMV
;
A
#
# COMPACT_ATOMS: atom_id res chain seq x y z
N MET A 1 -21.11 -21.37 9.37
CA MET A 1 -20.94 -19.90 9.35
C MET A 1 -21.09 -19.40 7.92
N ARG A 2 -21.89 -18.35 7.67
CA ARG A 2 -22.07 -17.78 6.33
C ARG A 2 -21.05 -16.67 6.10
N LEU A 3 -20.21 -16.81 5.08
CA LEU A 3 -19.33 -15.73 4.63
C LEU A 3 -20.19 -14.59 4.06
N ARG A 4 -19.80 -13.34 4.33
CA ARG A 4 -20.46 -12.17 3.74
C ARG A 4 -20.41 -12.28 2.21
N PRO A 5 -21.50 -12.00 1.48
CA PRO A 5 -21.46 -11.89 0.02
C PRO A 5 -20.44 -10.82 -0.40
N VAL A 6 -19.62 -11.13 -1.40
CA VAL A 6 -18.70 -10.17 -1.99
C VAL A 6 -19.46 -9.39 -3.07
N PRO A 7 -19.53 -8.05 -2.99
CA PRO A 7 -20.08 -7.23 -4.07
C PRO A 7 -19.33 -7.50 -5.38
N PRO A 8 -20.02 -7.65 -6.53
CA PRO A 8 -19.40 -8.13 -7.77
C PRO A 8 -18.28 -7.22 -8.29
N LEU A 9 -18.36 -5.91 -8.06
CA LEU A 9 -17.36 -4.93 -8.51
C LEU A 9 -16.13 -4.85 -7.59
N LEU A 10 -16.25 -5.32 -6.34
CA LEU A 10 -15.20 -5.12 -5.34
C LEU A 10 -13.90 -5.87 -5.66
N PRO A 11 -13.91 -7.13 -6.12
CA PRO A 11 -12.70 -7.81 -6.58
C PRO A 11 -11.96 -7.01 -7.66
N ASP A 12 -12.67 -6.41 -8.60
CA ASP A 12 -12.04 -5.69 -9.71
C ASP A 12 -11.41 -4.37 -9.24
N VAL A 13 -12.07 -3.64 -8.35
CA VAL A 13 -11.51 -2.45 -7.69
C VAL A 13 -10.22 -2.80 -6.93
N ILE A 14 -10.25 -3.87 -6.14
CA ILE A 14 -9.08 -4.30 -5.36
C ILE A 14 -7.95 -4.78 -6.27
N ARG A 15 -8.24 -5.57 -7.31
CA ARG A 15 -7.22 -6.02 -8.27
C ARG A 15 -6.61 -4.84 -9.02
N ALA A 16 -7.40 -3.88 -9.47
CA ALA A 16 -6.89 -2.68 -10.12
C ALA A 16 -5.96 -1.89 -9.18
N ALA A 17 -6.39 -1.66 -7.93
CA ALA A 17 -5.61 -0.99 -6.90
C ALA A 17 -4.30 -1.70 -6.55
N ILE A 18 -4.23 -3.02 -6.65
CA ILE A 18 -3.01 -3.78 -6.35
C ILE A 18 -2.11 -3.85 -7.58
N ARG A 19 -2.66 -4.06 -8.77
CA ARG A 19 -1.90 -4.17 -10.03
C ARG A 19 -1.17 -2.88 -10.38
N VAL A 20 -1.70 -1.71 -10.02
CA VAL A 20 -1.01 -0.43 -10.27
C VAL A 20 0.34 -0.32 -9.54
N CYS A 21 0.52 -1.08 -8.47
CA CYS A 21 1.79 -1.15 -7.74
C CYS A 21 2.83 -2.04 -8.43
N ASP A 22 2.44 -2.84 -9.43
CA ASP A 22 3.34 -3.82 -10.01
C ASP A 22 4.52 -3.18 -10.74
N MET A 23 5.71 -3.69 -10.43
CA MET A 23 7.00 -3.24 -10.94
C MET A 23 7.24 -1.73 -10.78
N THR A 24 6.63 -1.12 -9.76
CA THR A 24 6.88 0.28 -9.38
C THR A 24 8.24 0.41 -8.70
N GLU A 25 8.95 1.49 -9.02
CA GLU A 25 10.33 1.72 -8.61
C GLU A 25 10.41 2.77 -7.49
N TYR A 26 11.21 2.48 -6.47
CA TYR A 26 11.46 3.34 -5.33
C TYR A 26 12.96 3.58 -5.21
N SER A 27 13.36 4.85 -5.19
CA SER A 27 14.77 5.29 -5.15
C SER A 27 14.95 6.44 -4.15
N PRO A 28 16.04 6.48 -3.36
CA PRO A 28 16.33 7.58 -2.47
C PRO A 28 16.50 8.87 -3.28
N VAL A 29 15.81 9.92 -2.85
CA VAL A 29 15.90 11.25 -3.47
C VAL A 29 16.65 12.19 -2.52
N GLY A 30 17.56 13.00 -3.07
CA GLY A 30 18.29 14.01 -2.31
C GLY A 30 19.60 13.51 -1.69
N HIS A 31 19.84 13.89 -0.44
CA HIS A 31 21.11 13.71 0.25
C HIS A 31 21.03 12.64 1.33
N CYS A 32 22.19 12.17 1.79
CA CYS A 32 22.26 11.25 2.91
C CYS A 32 21.59 11.87 4.14
N PRO A 33 20.54 11.25 4.69
CA PRO A 33 19.79 11.82 5.80
C PRO A 33 20.59 11.79 7.12
N SER A 34 21.76 11.14 7.16
CA SER A 34 22.65 11.12 8.32
C SER A 34 23.75 12.18 8.30
N CYS A 35 24.25 12.59 7.14
CA CYS A 35 25.42 13.48 7.06
C CYS A 35 25.32 14.55 5.95
N GLY A 36 24.23 14.58 5.18
CA GLY A 36 24.06 15.49 4.04
C GLY A 36 24.88 15.13 2.79
N GLY A 37 25.61 14.01 2.82
CA GLY A 37 26.47 13.57 1.73
C GLY A 37 25.75 13.13 0.44
N THR A 38 26.49 12.97 -0.64
CA THR A 38 25.99 12.55 -1.95
C THR A 38 25.66 11.07 -1.98
N LEU A 39 24.50 10.74 -2.53
CA LEU A 39 24.06 9.36 -2.71
C LEU A 39 24.53 8.79 -4.05
N SER A 40 24.94 7.52 -4.03
CA SER A 40 25.31 6.74 -5.21
C SER A 40 24.57 5.41 -5.19
N GLY A 41 24.20 4.88 -6.36
CA GLY A 41 23.51 3.59 -6.45
C GLY A 41 24.31 2.47 -5.79
N TYR A 42 23.64 1.61 -5.02
CA TYR A 42 24.22 0.47 -4.31
C TYR A 42 23.77 -0.86 -4.91
N ASP A 43 22.55 -1.28 -4.61
CA ASP A 43 21.93 -2.47 -5.18
C ASP A 43 20.44 -2.25 -5.40
N THR A 44 19.84 -3.15 -6.18
CA THR A 44 18.40 -3.14 -6.46
C THR A 44 17.82 -4.45 -5.97
N ARG A 45 16.67 -4.37 -5.29
CA ARG A 45 15.96 -5.54 -4.76
C ARG A 45 14.52 -5.53 -5.21
N THR A 46 14.06 -6.70 -5.65
CA THR A 46 12.64 -6.94 -5.89
C THR A 46 12.00 -7.43 -4.60
N LYS A 47 10.88 -6.83 -4.20
CA LYS A 47 10.13 -7.18 -2.99
C LYS A 47 8.68 -7.45 -3.37
N ARG A 48 8.14 -8.57 -2.89
CA ARG A 48 6.75 -8.92 -3.10
C ARG A 48 5.85 -7.93 -2.36
N PHE A 49 4.94 -7.31 -3.10
CA PHE A 49 3.94 -6.39 -2.57
C PHE A 49 2.65 -7.12 -2.21
N ALA A 50 2.16 -7.97 -3.11
CA ALA A 50 0.97 -8.79 -2.88
C ALA A 50 1.04 -10.08 -3.71
N VAL A 51 0.08 -10.98 -3.49
CA VAL A 51 -0.20 -12.08 -4.40
C VAL A 51 -1.67 -11.99 -4.77
N LEU A 52 -1.93 -11.73 -6.05
CA LEU A 52 -3.27 -11.81 -6.61
C LEU A 52 -3.55 -13.26 -7.02
N CYS A 53 -4.79 -13.70 -6.92
CA CYS A 53 -5.21 -15.01 -7.38
C CYS A 53 -6.51 -14.94 -8.17
N ASP A 54 -6.59 -15.75 -9.21
CA ASP A 54 -7.78 -15.97 -10.02
C ASP A 54 -7.87 -17.45 -10.43
N ALA A 55 -8.72 -17.75 -11.42
CA ALA A 55 -8.88 -19.12 -11.93
C ALA A 55 -7.64 -19.62 -12.67
N ASP A 56 -6.80 -18.71 -13.17
CA ASP A 56 -5.62 -19.01 -13.99
C ASP A 56 -4.36 -19.20 -13.15
N GLY A 57 -4.34 -18.68 -11.91
CA GLY A 57 -3.34 -19.01 -10.90
C GLY A 57 -3.01 -17.90 -9.93
N ASP A 58 -1.82 -18.02 -9.33
CA ASP A 58 -1.25 -17.01 -8.44
C ASP A 58 -0.34 -16.06 -9.23
N TRP A 59 -0.58 -14.76 -9.08
CA TRP A 59 0.15 -13.68 -9.73
C TRP A 59 0.85 -12.82 -8.66
N PRO A 60 2.16 -12.96 -8.46
CA PRO A 60 2.88 -12.09 -7.56
C PRO A 60 2.92 -10.68 -8.13
N VAL A 61 2.54 -9.70 -7.31
CA VAL A 61 2.75 -8.29 -7.59
C VAL A 61 4.00 -7.87 -6.83
N GLU A 62 4.98 -7.33 -7.54
CA GLU A 62 6.29 -7.03 -6.99
C GLU A 62 6.63 -5.55 -7.17
N VAL A 63 7.52 -5.05 -6.33
CA VAL A 63 8.07 -3.69 -6.44
C VAL A 63 9.59 -3.73 -6.45
N ILE A 64 10.19 -2.69 -7.01
CA ILE A 64 11.63 -2.56 -7.17
C ILE A 64 12.14 -1.48 -6.23
N ILE A 65 13.06 -1.85 -5.36
CA ILE A 65 13.66 -0.96 -4.36
C ILE A 65 15.13 -0.79 -4.71
N HIS A 66 15.49 0.42 -5.14
CA HIS A 66 16.87 0.81 -5.37
C HIS A 66 17.43 1.38 -4.08
N ARG A 67 18.47 0.77 -3.53
CA ARG A 67 19.18 1.32 -2.38
C ARG A 67 20.36 2.16 -2.85
N ALA A 68 20.69 3.18 -2.10
CA ALA A 68 21.86 3.99 -2.33
C ALA A 68 22.84 3.84 -1.17
N TYR A 69 24.11 4.10 -1.40
CA TYR A 69 25.08 4.31 -0.32
C TYR A 69 25.58 5.75 -0.36
N CYS A 70 25.88 6.31 0.80
CA CYS A 70 26.48 7.63 0.93
C CYS A 70 27.99 7.54 0.68
N ARG A 71 28.53 8.40 -0.16
CA ARG A 71 29.97 8.43 -0.49
C ARG A 71 30.83 8.93 0.66
N GLU A 72 30.25 9.67 1.59
CA GLU A 72 30.94 10.37 2.67
C GLU A 72 30.95 9.56 3.96
N CYS A 73 29.82 8.98 4.36
CA CYS A 73 29.72 8.19 5.60
C CYS A 73 29.59 6.67 5.37
N GLY A 74 29.49 6.21 4.12
CA GLY A 74 29.39 4.79 3.78
C GLY A 74 28.07 4.12 4.14
N ARG A 75 27.10 4.84 4.75
CA ARG A 75 25.82 4.26 5.14
C ARG A 75 24.96 3.92 3.92
N ILE A 76 24.27 2.79 4.01
CA ILE A 76 23.23 2.39 3.04
C ILE A 76 21.94 3.11 3.40
N VAL A 77 21.37 3.82 2.43
CA VAL A 77 20.09 4.53 2.50
C VAL A 77 19.05 3.71 1.73
N VAL A 78 18.00 3.34 2.43
CA VAL A 78 16.82 2.67 1.87
C VAL A 78 15.79 3.76 1.53
N PRO A 79 15.16 3.73 0.34
CA PRO A 79 14.12 4.68 0.00
C PRO A 79 12.88 4.49 0.87
N GLU A 80 11.98 5.45 0.80
CA GLU A 80 10.61 5.23 1.25
C GLU A 80 9.94 4.16 0.37
N GLU A 81 9.25 3.23 1.00
CA GLU A 81 8.54 2.14 0.36
C GLU A 81 7.17 1.92 1.04
N PRO A 82 6.13 1.49 0.30
CA PRO A 82 4.78 1.32 0.83
C PRO A 82 4.65 0.02 1.64
N PHE A 83 5.48 -0.15 2.67
CA PHE A 83 5.48 -1.30 3.58
C PHE A 83 5.54 -0.81 5.02
N TYR A 84 4.78 -1.44 5.91
CA TYR A 84 4.98 -1.23 7.34
C TYR A 84 6.25 -1.97 7.81
N PRO A 85 6.95 -1.45 8.84
CA PRO A 85 8.11 -2.13 9.41
C PRO A 85 7.81 -3.57 9.82
N GLY A 86 8.69 -4.50 9.46
CA GLY A 86 8.53 -5.93 9.79
C GLY A 86 7.49 -6.69 8.96
N THR A 87 6.86 -6.03 7.97
CA THR A 87 5.89 -6.69 7.07
C THR A 87 6.53 -7.18 5.78
N ARG A 88 5.95 -8.24 5.21
CA ARG A 88 6.39 -8.85 3.94
C ARG A 88 5.46 -8.54 2.76
N ILE A 89 4.43 -7.73 2.99
CA ILE A 89 3.42 -7.35 1.99
C ILE A 89 3.15 -5.85 2.11
N GLY A 90 2.60 -5.27 1.04
CA GLY A 90 2.31 -3.84 0.95
C GLY A 90 1.36 -3.34 2.04
N SER A 91 1.56 -2.09 2.46
CA SER A 91 0.74 -1.43 3.47
C SER A 91 -0.76 -1.43 3.15
N PRO A 92 -1.24 -1.29 1.90
CA PRO A 92 -2.68 -1.34 1.63
C PRO A 92 -3.29 -2.72 1.91
N ILE A 93 -2.51 -3.80 1.76
CA ILE A 93 -2.98 -5.16 2.08
C ILE A 93 -3.04 -5.36 3.59
N VAL A 94 -2.06 -4.81 4.33
CA VAL A 94 -2.07 -4.79 5.79
C VAL A 94 -3.27 -3.98 6.31
N ASP A 95 -3.51 -2.80 5.74
CA ASP A 95 -4.66 -1.96 6.06
C ASP A 95 -5.98 -2.70 5.80
N LEU A 96 -6.06 -3.42 4.68
CA LEU A 96 -7.25 -4.20 4.32
C LEU A 96 -7.46 -5.35 5.33
N CYS A 97 -6.41 -6.07 5.71
CA CYS A 97 -6.47 -7.12 6.72
C CYS A 97 -6.98 -6.59 8.06
N THR A 98 -6.39 -5.50 8.55
CA THR A 98 -6.75 -4.88 9.83
C THR A 98 -8.17 -4.31 9.81
N THR A 99 -8.56 -3.65 8.72
CA THR A 99 -9.93 -3.13 8.53
C THR A 99 -10.96 -4.25 8.56
N LEU A 100 -10.75 -5.33 7.82
CA LEU A 100 -11.70 -6.45 7.78
C LEU A 100 -11.75 -7.22 9.10
N ALA A 101 -10.61 -7.38 9.78
CA ALA A 101 -10.51 -8.06 11.07
C ALA A 101 -11.26 -7.34 12.20
N SER A 102 -11.52 -6.04 12.07
CA SER A 102 -12.37 -5.30 13.02
C SER A 102 -13.79 -5.86 13.12
N SER A 103 -14.25 -6.57 12.09
CA SER A 103 -15.64 -7.03 11.94
C SER A 103 -15.79 -8.56 11.91
N GLY A 104 -14.71 -9.33 12.04
CA GLY A 104 -14.75 -10.79 11.90
C GLY A 104 -13.50 -11.52 12.38
N SER A 105 -13.56 -12.85 12.38
CA SER A 105 -12.41 -13.68 12.75
C SER A 105 -11.34 -13.66 11.64
N HIS A 106 -10.07 -13.84 11.99
CA HIS A 106 -8.98 -13.89 11.01
C HIS A 106 -9.18 -14.96 9.92
N GLY A 107 -9.87 -16.07 10.23
CA GLY A 107 -10.20 -17.09 9.23
C GLY A 107 -11.25 -16.60 8.22
N ASN A 108 -12.25 -15.84 8.67
CA ASN A 108 -13.23 -15.23 7.78
C ASN A 108 -12.58 -14.14 6.91
N VAL A 109 -11.62 -13.39 7.46
CA VAL A 109 -10.86 -12.39 6.71
C VAL A 109 -10.06 -13.04 5.59
N THR A 110 -9.31 -14.11 5.86
CA THR A 110 -8.59 -14.86 4.83
C THR A 110 -9.54 -15.38 3.74
N ALA A 111 -10.65 -16.02 4.11
CA ALA A 111 -11.62 -16.52 3.14
C ALA A 111 -12.30 -15.39 2.33
N PHE A 112 -12.45 -14.21 2.92
CA PHE A 112 -12.99 -13.04 2.23
C PHE A 112 -11.96 -12.45 1.26
N LEU A 113 -10.69 -12.33 1.66
CA LEU A 113 -9.59 -11.87 0.80
C LEU A 113 -9.38 -12.82 -0.39
N ASP A 114 -9.45 -14.13 -0.20
CA ASP A 114 -9.39 -15.10 -1.30
C ASP A 114 -10.50 -14.86 -2.34
N ARG A 115 -11.72 -14.54 -1.89
CA ARG A 115 -12.83 -14.20 -2.80
C ARG A 115 -12.66 -12.85 -3.50
N LEU A 116 -11.83 -11.97 -2.96
CA LEU A 116 -11.41 -10.73 -3.61
C LEU A 116 -10.24 -10.96 -4.59
N GLY A 117 -9.69 -12.17 -4.63
CA GLY A 117 -8.50 -12.51 -5.41
C GLY A 117 -7.20 -12.03 -4.78
N VAL A 118 -7.12 -11.93 -3.44
CA VAL A 118 -5.92 -11.54 -2.71
C VAL A 118 -5.53 -12.66 -1.75
N LYS A 119 -4.36 -13.25 -1.94
CA LYS A 119 -3.90 -14.39 -1.15
C LYS A 119 -3.12 -13.92 0.08
N VAL A 120 -3.70 -14.13 1.27
CA VAL A 120 -3.05 -13.87 2.56
C VAL A 120 -3.40 -14.97 3.56
N ASP A 121 -2.40 -15.65 4.10
CA ASP A 121 -2.64 -16.72 5.07
C ASP A 121 -3.16 -16.18 6.42
N ARG A 122 -3.88 -17.04 7.13
CA ARG A 122 -4.51 -16.71 8.43
C ARG A 122 -3.51 -16.23 9.48
N TRP A 123 -2.29 -16.76 9.48
CA TRP A 123 -1.28 -16.41 10.49
C TRP A 123 -0.68 -15.04 10.20
N SER A 124 -0.45 -14.72 8.92
CA SER A 124 -0.10 -13.37 8.47
C SER A 124 -1.18 -12.35 8.84
N VAL A 125 -2.46 -12.62 8.55
CA VAL A 125 -3.57 -11.73 8.97
C VAL A 125 -3.52 -11.46 10.47
N ARG A 126 -3.39 -12.51 11.28
CA ARG A 126 -3.27 -12.38 12.75
C ARG A 126 -2.08 -11.52 13.14
N SER A 127 -0.91 -11.78 12.56
CA SER A 127 0.33 -11.03 12.85
C SER A 127 0.15 -9.54 12.55
N TYR A 128 -0.43 -9.22 11.39
CA TYR A 128 -0.68 -7.84 10.96
C TYR A 128 -1.66 -7.10 11.87
N CYS A 129 -2.70 -7.78 12.36
CA CYS A 129 -3.66 -7.19 13.31
C CYS A 129 -3.06 -6.90 14.69
N HIS A 130 -1.89 -7.45 15.01
CA HIS A 130 -1.17 -7.19 16.26
C HIS A 130 -0.04 -6.17 16.10
N LEU A 131 0.19 -5.65 14.89
CA LEU A 131 1.17 -4.59 14.69
C LEU A 131 0.69 -3.32 15.40
N SER A 132 1.63 -2.61 16.02
CA SER A 132 1.36 -1.29 16.61
C SER A 132 1.27 -0.25 15.49
N ILE A 133 0.13 -0.26 14.77
CA ILE A 133 -0.15 0.63 13.64
C ILE A 133 -1.30 1.61 13.86
N PRO A 134 -1.21 2.89 13.41
CA PRO A 134 -2.36 3.75 13.32
C PRO A 134 -3.46 3.00 12.60
N ALA A 135 -4.68 3.11 13.13
CA ALA A 135 -5.84 2.58 12.45
C ALA A 135 -5.88 3.17 11.03
N PRO A 136 -6.02 2.32 9.99
CA PRO A 136 -6.10 2.80 8.63
C PRO A 136 -7.31 3.73 8.49
N LYS A 137 -7.18 4.78 7.66
CA LYS A 137 -8.33 5.60 7.29
C LYS A 137 -9.26 4.74 6.44
N THR A 138 -10.54 4.64 6.82
CA THR A 138 -11.52 3.84 6.08
C THR A 138 -12.60 4.71 5.46
N ILE A 139 -13.15 4.23 4.35
CA ILE A 139 -14.29 4.80 3.64
C ILE A 139 -15.37 3.72 3.57
N SER A 140 -16.64 4.12 3.76
CA SER A 140 -17.75 3.21 3.57
C SER A 140 -18.08 3.08 2.08
N MET A 141 -17.89 1.90 1.52
CA MET A 141 -18.19 1.59 0.12
C MET A 141 -18.72 0.17 -0.01
N PHE A 142 -19.69 -0.06 -0.90
CA PHE A 142 -20.36 -1.35 -1.08
C PHE A 142 -20.90 -2.00 0.22
N GLY A 143 -21.34 -1.17 1.19
CA GLY A 143 -21.84 -1.65 2.48
C GLY A 143 -20.76 -2.21 3.43
N MET A 144 -19.50 -1.84 3.22
CA MET A 144 -18.37 -2.24 4.05
C MET A 144 -17.37 -1.11 4.25
N GLN A 145 -16.48 -1.27 5.23
CA GLN A 145 -15.36 -0.37 5.44
C GLN A 145 -14.18 -0.85 4.60
N LEU A 146 -13.64 0.03 3.77
CA LEU A 146 -12.44 -0.22 2.97
C LEU A 146 -11.37 0.80 3.31
N PRO A 147 -10.07 0.42 3.32
CA PRO A 147 -8.99 1.39 3.43
C PRO A 147 -9.04 2.42 2.32
N ALA A 148 -8.85 3.69 2.66
CA ALA A 148 -8.78 4.78 1.69
C ALA A 148 -7.65 4.56 0.67
N SER A 149 -6.54 3.93 1.08
CA SER A 149 -5.42 3.58 0.20
C SER A 149 -5.85 2.71 -0.98
N ILE A 150 -6.74 1.74 -0.78
CA ILE A 150 -7.28 0.90 -1.87
C ILE A 150 -8.08 1.73 -2.86
N ILE A 151 -8.90 2.67 -2.37
CA ILE A 151 -9.75 3.51 -3.23
C ILE A 151 -8.89 4.45 -4.07
N VAL A 152 -7.93 5.14 -3.44
CA VAL A 152 -7.04 6.06 -4.15
C VAL A 152 -6.17 5.33 -5.17
N LEU A 153 -5.64 4.15 -4.83
CA LEU A 153 -4.89 3.32 -5.78
C LEU A 153 -5.76 2.83 -6.94
N SER A 154 -7.03 2.49 -6.71
CA SER A 154 -7.95 2.11 -7.79
C SER A 154 -8.23 3.27 -8.74
N SER A 155 -8.33 4.50 -8.22
CA SER A 155 -8.46 5.71 -9.05
C SER A 155 -7.21 5.94 -9.88
N LEU A 156 -6.03 5.84 -9.24
CA LEU A 156 -4.74 5.97 -9.92
C LEU A 156 -4.61 4.96 -11.06
N ALA A 157 -5.11 3.74 -10.89
CA ALA A 157 -5.12 2.72 -11.94
C ALA A 157 -5.98 3.12 -13.16
N GLY A 158 -7.06 3.88 -12.95
CA GLY A 158 -7.92 4.40 -14.02
C GLY A 158 -7.30 5.60 -14.77
N ASP A 159 -6.48 6.40 -14.09
CA ASP A 159 -5.84 7.59 -14.66
C ASP A 159 -4.59 7.27 -15.49
N ILE A 160 -3.95 6.12 -15.22
CA ILE A 160 -2.73 5.72 -15.92
C ILE A 160 -3.07 5.25 -17.34
N ALA A 161 -2.43 5.89 -18.33
CA ALA A 161 -2.56 5.47 -19.72
C ALA A 161 -2.10 4.02 -19.91
N GLN A 162 -2.79 3.30 -20.79
CA GLN A 162 -2.55 1.88 -21.02
C GLN A 162 -1.06 1.61 -21.37
N GLY A 163 -0.40 0.76 -20.57
CA GLY A 163 1.02 0.41 -20.73
C GLY A 163 2.02 1.32 -19.99
N GLN A 164 1.56 2.39 -19.34
CA GLN A 164 2.40 3.16 -18.43
C GLN A 164 2.43 2.52 -17.03
N LYS A 165 3.55 2.72 -16.32
CA LYS A 165 3.69 2.32 -14.91
C LYS A 165 3.39 3.51 -14.01
N ALA A 166 2.82 3.24 -12.84
CA ALA A 166 2.69 4.24 -11.80
C ALA A 166 4.05 4.74 -11.32
N ARG A 167 4.15 6.01 -10.96
CA ARG A 167 5.35 6.53 -10.29
C ARG A 167 5.30 6.10 -8.82
N GLY A 168 6.45 5.69 -8.28
CA GLY A 168 6.54 5.30 -6.87
C GLY A 168 6.06 6.40 -5.91
N THR A 169 6.27 7.67 -6.26
CA THR A 169 5.77 8.83 -5.49
C THR A 169 4.25 8.85 -5.36
N ASP A 170 3.54 8.52 -6.45
CA ASP A 170 2.07 8.58 -6.49
C ASP A 170 1.48 7.42 -5.69
N VAL A 171 2.12 6.25 -5.77
CA VAL A 171 1.77 5.08 -4.95
C VAL A 171 2.04 5.34 -3.47
N LEU A 172 3.17 5.94 -3.11
CA LEU A 172 3.46 6.34 -1.73
C LEU A 172 2.41 7.31 -1.20
N ALA A 173 2.07 8.34 -1.98
CA ALA A 173 1.04 9.31 -1.61
C ALA A 173 -0.33 8.63 -1.40
N ALA A 174 -0.73 7.73 -2.30
CA ALA A 174 -1.96 6.96 -2.18
C ALA A 174 -1.98 6.04 -0.94
N CYS A 175 -0.83 5.48 -0.59
CA CYS A 175 -0.64 4.67 0.62
C CYS A 175 -0.49 5.53 1.90
N ASN A 176 -0.56 6.87 1.79
CA ASN A 176 -0.35 7.82 2.88
C ASN A 176 1.06 7.71 3.51
N PHE A 177 2.08 7.60 2.66
CA PHE A 177 3.50 7.63 3.02
C PHE A 177 4.14 9.02 2.72
N PRO A 178 5.16 9.45 3.49
CA PRO A 178 5.83 8.73 4.56
C PRO A 178 4.90 8.44 5.73
N SER A 179 4.84 7.17 6.13
CA SER A 179 4.00 6.78 7.25
C SER A 179 4.61 7.37 8.53
N ARG A 180 3.77 7.72 9.51
CA ARG A 180 4.19 8.25 10.83
C ARG A 180 5.17 7.34 11.60
N TYR A 181 5.50 6.18 11.06
CA TYR A 181 6.43 5.18 11.58
C TYR A 181 7.87 5.32 11.18
N LEU A 182 8.13 5.98 10.05
CA LEU A 182 9.50 6.30 9.67
C LEU A 182 10.13 7.27 10.68
N GLY A 183 9.32 7.90 11.53
CA GLY A 183 9.74 8.74 12.66
C GLY A 183 10.36 8.02 13.85
N VAL A 184 10.40 6.67 13.89
CA VAL A 184 11.05 5.93 15.01
C VAL A 184 12.51 5.55 14.71
N THR A 185 12.99 5.75 13.47
CA THR A 185 14.42 5.58 13.12
C THR A 185 15.08 6.84 12.55
N PHE A 186 14.33 7.90 12.29
CA PHE A 186 14.88 9.21 11.95
C PHE A 186 14.57 10.25 13.02
N SER A 187 15.51 10.42 13.95
CA SER A 187 15.57 11.61 14.79
C SER A 187 15.79 12.83 13.90
N GLY A 188 14.79 13.71 13.85
CA GLY A 188 14.92 15.08 13.35
C GLY A 188 14.54 15.28 11.89
N MET A 189 13.24 15.36 11.59
CA MET A 189 12.68 16.41 10.71
C MET A 189 11.15 16.37 10.79
N ILE A 190 10.57 17.45 11.33
CA ILE A 190 9.13 17.69 11.35
C ILE A 190 8.77 18.26 9.97
N PHE A 191 7.98 17.53 9.17
CA PHE A 191 7.29 18.12 8.04
C PHE A 191 5.79 18.19 8.34
N SER A 192 5.31 19.43 8.41
CA SER A 192 3.93 19.81 8.67
C SER A 192 3.01 19.31 7.57
N SER A 193 2.02 18.52 7.99
CA SER A 193 0.89 18.04 7.20
C SER A 193 0.01 19.16 6.69
N LEU A 194 -0.36 19.13 5.40
CA LEU A 194 -1.58 19.71 4.86
C LEU A 194 -1.93 18.92 3.58
N PHE A 195 -2.74 17.87 3.73
CA PHE A 195 -3.46 17.28 2.60
C PHE A 195 -4.95 17.53 2.87
N ASP A 196 -5.50 18.41 2.05
CA ASP A 196 -6.87 18.88 2.08
C ASP A 196 -7.79 17.76 1.55
N LEU A 197 -8.57 17.14 2.44
CA LEU A 197 -9.54 16.08 2.14
C LEU A 197 -10.76 16.58 1.33
N SER A 198 -10.82 17.87 1.03
CA SER A 198 -11.91 18.54 0.32
C SER A 198 -11.99 18.16 -1.17
N ALA A 199 -10.88 17.81 -1.82
CA ALA A 199 -10.87 17.42 -3.23
C ALA A 199 -11.49 16.02 -3.49
N LEU A 200 -11.46 15.12 -2.51
CA LEU A 200 -11.97 13.76 -2.65
C LEU A 200 -13.51 13.68 -2.55
N VAL A 201 -14.13 14.68 -1.90
CA VAL A 201 -15.60 14.78 -1.78
C VAL A 201 -16.24 15.26 -3.09
N ILE A 202 -15.53 16.07 -3.88
CA ILE A 202 -16.04 16.58 -5.16
C ILE A 202 -16.13 15.43 -6.18
N PHE A 203 -15.09 14.59 -6.26
CA PHE A 203 -15.06 13.46 -7.20
C PHE A 203 -16.07 12.34 -6.89
N LEU A 204 -16.37 12.10 -5.60
CA LEU A 204 -17.39 11.12 -5.20
C LEU A 204 -18.82 11.57 -5.56
N ASN A 205 -19.06 12.88 -5.71
CA ASN A 205 -20.36 13.40 -6.11
C ASN A 205 -20.64 13.22 -7.61
N ASP A 206 -19.60 13.26 -8.46
CA ASP A 206 -19.76 13.03 -9.90
C ASP A 206 -20.01 11.55 -10.24
N LEU A 207 -19.50 10.61 -9.42
CA LEU A 207 -19.71 9.17 -9.65
C LEU A 207 -21.06 8.63 -9.16
N LEU A 208 -21.84 9.43 -8.40
CA LEU A 208 -23.17 9.08 -7.89
C LEU A 208 -24.32 9.76 -8.65
N MET A 209 -24.02 10.55 -9.70
CA MET A 209 -25.01 11.25 -10.53
C MET A 209 -25.19 10.67 -11.95
N VAL A 210 -24.91 9.38 -12.15
CA VAL A 210 -25.27 8.64 -13.38
C VAL A 210 -26.16 7.45 -13.05
#